data_AF-A0A0A2MP41-F1
#
_entry.id   AF-A0A0A2MP41-F1
#
_cell.length_a   1.000
_cell.length_b   1.000
_cell.length_c   1.000
_cell.angle_alpha   90.00
_cell.angle_beta   90.00
_cell.angle_gamma   90.00
#
_symmetry.space_group_name_H-M   'P 1'
#
loop_
_entity.id
_entity.type
_entity.pdbx_description
1 polymer ?
#
loop_
_entity_poly.entity_id
_entity_poly.type
_entity_poly.pdbx_seq_one_letter_code
_entity_poly.pdbx_strand_id
1 'polypeptide(L)'
;MSSHNPTINGHLDIIVSSNEDEFEGKKESRNEVLIHGNPEGLRSLANLLFQLADADQESNADLPVGAREHEHLYPGSELSKTSVTVIVGRLDAKGTGTFYERYSAR
;
A
#
# COMPACT_ATOMS: atom_id res chain seq x y z
N MET A 1 20.54 -8.02 -2.78
CA MET A 1 19.94 -6.87 -3.51
C MET A 1 19.46 -7.31 -4.89
N SER A 2 18.28 -7.89 -4.97
CA SER A 2 17.44 -7.70 -6.15
C SER A 2 16.46 -6.59 -5.78
N SER A 3 16.93 -5.34 -5.85
CA SER A 3 16.09 -4.15 -5.64
C SER A 3 15.18 -4.02 -6.85
N HIS A 4 14.06 -4.74 -6.84
CA HIS A 4 13.01 -4.46 -7.80
C HIS A 4 12.31 -3.20 -7.31
N ASN A 5 12.82 -2.02 -7.69
CA ASN A 5 12.08 -0.80 -7.44
C ASN A 5 10.73 -0.96 -8.16
N PRO A 6 9.61 -0.88 -7.44
CA PRO A 6 8.29 -1.03 -8.02
C PRO A 6 8.05 0.15 -8.94
N THR A 7 8.14 -0.10 -10.24
CA THR A 7 7.91 0.96 -11.21
C THR A 7 6.40 1.13 -11.40
N ILE A 8 5.83 2.11 -10.72
CA ILE A 8 4.51 2.63 -11.10
C ILE A 8 4.69 3.43 -12.39
N ASN A 9 4.12 2.92 -13.47
CA ASN A 9 4.05 3.61 -14.76
C ASN A 9 2.74 4.39 -14.87
N GLY A 10 2.70 5.41 -15.73
CA GLY A 10 1.50 6.22 -15.96
C GLY A 10 1.26 7.26 -14.86
N HIS A 11 -0.01 7.51 -14.54
CA HIS A 11 -0.41 8.48 -13.51
C HIS A 11 -1.24 7.79 -12.44
N LEU A 12 -0.79 7.92 -11.20
CA LEU A 12 -1.44 7.39 -10.00
C LEU A 12 -1.36 8.45 -8.90
N ASP A 13 -2.48 8.70 -8.22
CA ASP A 13 -2.61 9.61 -7.10
C ASP A 13 -3.29 8.88 -5.93
N ILE A 14 -2.70 8.99 -4.75
CA ILE A 14 -3.24 8.39 -3.52
C ILE A 14 -3.29 9.47 -2.45
N ILE A 15 -4.50 9.85 -2.05
CA ILE A 15 -4.74 10.89 -1.05
C ILE A 15 -5.65 10.39 0.05
N VAL A 16 -5.52 10.97 1.24
CA VAL A 16 -6.43 10.76 2.36
C VAL A 16 -7.36 11.96 2.43
N SER A 17 -8.67 11.72 2.29
CA SER A 17 -9.70 12.74 2.52
C SER A 17 -10.33 12.51 3.88
N SER A 18 -10.45 13.59 4.65
CA SER A 18 -11.20 13.59 5.91
C SER A 18 -12.44 14.45 5.71
N ASN A 19 -13.60 13.80 5.74
CA ASN A 19 -14.89 14.47 5.62
C ASN A 19 -15.59 14.45 6.98
N GLU A 20 -16.15 15.59 7.38
CA GLU A 20 -17.10 15.67 8.50
C GLU A 20 -18.50 15.80 7.92
N ASP A 21 -19.31 14.76 8.07
CA ASP A 21 -20.72 14.80 7.69
C ASP A 21 -21.59 14.86 8.95
N GLU A 22 -22.67 15.65 8.90
CA GLU A 22 -23.67 15.68 9.97
C GLU A 22 -24.88 14.83 9.58
N PHE A 23 -25.06 13.70 10.27
CA PHE A 23 -26.20 12.81 10.10
C PHE A 23 -27.00 12.76 11.40
N GLU A 24 -28.30 13.07 11.34
CA GLU A 24 -29.20 13.14 12.51
C GLU A 24 -28.66 14.00 13.69
N GLY A 25 -27.97 15.10 13.39
CA GLY A 25 -27.42 16.01 14.40
C GLY A 25 -26.13 15.49 15.08
N LYS A 26 -25.52 14.43 14.55
CA LYS A 26 -24.21 13.92 14.97
C LYS A 26 -23.19 14.14 13.86
N LYS A 27 -22.04 14.73 14.22
CA LYS A 27 -20.88 14.79 13.35
C LYS A 27 -20.20 13.42 13.28
N GLU A 28 -20.19 12.82 12.10
CA GLU A 28 -19.38 11.65 11.79
C GLU A 28 -18.17 12.09 10.96
N SER A 29 -16.96 11.87 11.49
CA SER A 29 -15.73 12.02 10.72
C SER A 29 -15.44 10.72 9.97
N ARG A 30 -15.32 10.78 8.64
CA ARG A 30 -14.91 9.65 7.80
C ARG A 30 -13.59 9.96 7.12
N ASN A 31 -12.64 9.05 7.26
CA ASN A 31 -11.40 9.08 6.51
C ASN A 31 -11.53 8.12 5.35
N GLU A 32 -11.32 8.63 4.14
CA GLU A 32 -11.35 7.88 2.90
C GLU A 32 -9.97 7.91 2.27
N VAL A 33 -9.53 6.76 1.76
CA VAL A 33 -8.33 6.69 0.91
C VAL A 33 -8.80 6.67 -0.53
N LEU A 34 -8.45 7.72 -1.27
CA LEU A 34 -8.81 7.89 -2.67
C LEU A 34 -7.62 7.43 -3.50
N ILE A 35 -7.83 6.40 -4.33
CA ILE A 35 -6.83 5.85 -5.25
C ILE A 35 -7.32 6.12 -6.67
N HIS A 36 -6.67 7.06 -7.36
CA HIS A 36 -7.05 7.46 -8.71
C HIS A 36 -5.88 7.27 -9.66
N GLY A 37 -6.16 6.84 -10.88
CA GLY A 37 -5.12 6.74 -11.90
C GLY A 37 -5.68 6.66 -13.30
N ASN A 38 -4.82 6.92 -14.28
CA ASN A 38 -5.14 6.56 -15.65
C ASN A 38 -5.07 5.02 -15.81
N PRO A 39 -5.56 4.44 -16.93
CA PRO A 39 -5.58 2.99 -17.08
C PRO A 39 -4.21 2.31 -16.91
N GLU A 40 -3.11 2.99 -17.28
CA GLU A 40 -1.75 2.49 -17.08
C GLU A 40 -1.32 2.51 -15.61
N GLY A 41 -1.58 3.60 -14.88
CA GLY A 41 -1.31 3.75 -13.45
C GLY A 41 -2.06 2.76 -12.57
N LEU A 42 -3.33 2.51 -12.89
CA LEU A 42 -4.11 1.50 -12.16
C LEU A 42 -3.61 0.08 -12.45
N ARG A 43 -3.20 -0.22 -13.70
CA ARG A 43 -2.62 -1.53 -14.04
C ARG A 43 -1.25 -1.73 -13.39
N SER A 44 -0.41 -0.69 -13.33
CA SER A 44 0.90 -0.79 -12.69
C SER A 44 0.77 -1.00 -11.17
N LEU A 45 -0.17 -0.32 -10.51
CA LEU A 45 -0.51 -0.60 -9.11
C LEU A 45 -1.00 -2.05 -8.92
N ALA A 46 -1.89 -2.53 -9.79
CA ALA A 46 -2.36 -3.91 -9.72
C ALA A 46 -1.22 -4.94 -9.88
N ASN A 47 -0.26 -4.67 -10.78
CA ASN A 47 0.92 -5.53 -10.95
C ASN A 47 1.79 -5.56 -9.69
N LEU A 48 1.98 -4.42 -9.01
CA LEU A 48 2.67 -4.39 -7.72
C LEU A 48 1.94 -5.26 -6.67
N LEU A 49 0.60 -5.16 -6.61
CA LEU A 49 -0.19 -5.99 -5.70
C LEU A 49 -0.04 -7.48 -6.01
N PHE A 50 -0.01 -7.87 -7.28
CA PHE A 50 0.26 -9.25 -7.69
C PHE A 50 1.66 -9.70 -7.30
N GLN A 51 2.68 -8.86 -7.54
CA GLN A 51 4.06 -9.16 -7.14
C GLN A 51 4.19 -9.44 -5.64
N LEU A 52 3.57 -8.61 -4.80
CA LEU A 52 3.57 -8.81 -3.34
C LEU A 52 2.79 -10.06 -2.93
N ALA A 53 1.65 -10.33 -3.57
CA ALA A 53 0.83 -11.50 -3.30
C ALA A 53 1.55 -12.82 -3.64
N ASP A 54 2.27 -12.83 -4.77
CA ASP A 54 2.99 -13.99 -5.28
C ASP A 54 4.41 -14.12 -4.70
N ALA A 55 4.87 -13.12 -3.93
CA ALA A 55 6.19 -13.13 -3.32
C ALA A 55 6.35 -14.31 -2.34
N ASP A 56 7.32 -15.17 -2.65
CA ASP A 56 7.79 -16.21 -1.73
C ASP A 56 8.80 -15.61 -0.74
N GLN A 57 8.27 -14.97 0.29
CA GLN A 57 9.08 -14.34 1.34
C GLN A 57 9.91 -15.34 2.15
N GLU A 58 9.56 -16.64 2.16
CA GLU A 58 10.31 -17.66 2.88
C GLU A 58 11.66 -17.95 2.20
N SER A 59 11.69 -17.98 0.87
CA SER A 59 12.94 -18.15 0.11
C SER A 59 13.76 -16.87 -0.03
N ASN A 60 13.22 -15.70 0.31
CA ASN A 60 13.94 -14.43 0.25
C ASN A 60 15.00 -14.31 1.35
N ALA A 61 16.25 -14.70 1.07
CA ALA A 61 17.36 -14.68 2.04
C ALA A 61 17.69 -13.27 2.58
N ASP A 62 17.38 -12.22 1.83
CA ASP A 62 17.64 -10.82 2.22
C ASP A 62 16.58 -10.28 3.20
N LEU A 63 15.42 -10.94 3.32
CA LEU A 63 14.35 -10.56 4.23
C LEU A 63 14.52 -11.23 5.61
N PRO A 64 14.65 -10.49 6.72
CA PRO A 64 14.77 -11.08 8.06
C PRO A 64 13.50 -11.82 8.50
N VAL A 65 13.67 -12.84 9.35
CA VAL A 65 12.53 -13.45 10.07
C VAL A 65 11.81 -12.38 10.89
N GLY A 66 10.48 -12.35 10.81
CA GLY A 66 9.64 -11.32 11.45
C GLY A 66 9.43 -10.05 10.62
N ALA A 67 10.18 -9.86 9.53
CA ALA A 67 9.95 -8.77 8.57
C ALA A 67 8.86 -9.13 7.55
N ARG A 68 8.42 -8.15 6.76
CA ARG A 68 7.36 -8.27 5.74
C ARG A 68 7.89 -7.74 4.43
N GLU A 69 7.62 -8.45 3.34
CA GLU A 69 7.82 -7.90 2.00
C GLU A 69 6.91 -6.68 1.83
N HIS A 70 7.48 -5.55 1.44
CA HIS A 70 6.74 -4.31 1.26
C HIS A 70 7.52 -3.36 0.36
N GLU A 71 6.78 -2.42 -0.19
CA GLU A 71 7.27 -1.41 -1.10
C GLU A 71 6.83 -0.02 -0.67
N HIS A 72 7.70 0.96 -0.90
CA HIS A 72 7.43 2.37 -0.61
C HIS A 72 7.17 3.10 -1.92
N LEU A 73 6.05 3.83 -1.97
CA LEU A 73 5.67 4.68 -3.08
C LEU A 73 5.68 6.13 -2.60
N TYR A 74 6.51 6.96 -3.24
CA TYR A 74 6.74 8.33 -2.82
C TYR A 74 6.09 9.36 -3.77
N PRO A 75 5.52 10.45 -3.22
CA PRO A 75 5.02 11.55 -4.02
C PRO A 75 6.12 12.19 -4.87
N GLY A 76 5.84 12.41 -6.15
CA GLY A 76 6.79 12.99 -7.11
C GLY A 76 7.84 12.00 -7.65
N SER A 77 7.82 10.74 -7.21
CA SER A 77 8.58 9.64 -7.81
C SER A 77 7.59 8.66 -8.47
N GLU A 78 7.08 7.68 -7.74
CA GLU A 78 6.12 6.69 -8.23
C GLU A 78 4.68 7.23 -8.26
N LEU A 79 4.40 8.25 -7.45
CA LEU A 79 3.06 8.84 -7.29
C LEU A 79 3.03 10.30 -7.75
N SER A 80 1.83 10.81 -7.98
CA SER A 80 1.61 12.25 -8.14
C SER A 80 2.16 13.05 -6.95
N LYS A 81 2.59 14.29 -7.19
CA LYS A 81 3.11 15.19 -6.14
C LYS A 81 2.07 15.52 -5.06
N THR A 82 0.78 15.37 -5.37
CA THR A 82 -0.33 15.57 -4.43
C THR A 82 -0.58 14.39 -3.51
N SER A 83 0.05 13.24 -3.78
CA SER A 83 -0.17 12.03 -3.01
C SER A 83 0.46 12.10 -1.63
N VAL A 84 0.02 11.21 -0.75
CA VAL A 84 0.75 10.86 0.47
C VAL A 84 1.79 9.77 0.16
N THR A 85 2.81 9.64 1.00
CA THR A 85 3.68 8.45 0.95
C THR A 85 2.88 7.21 1.34
N VAL A 86 3.00 6.15 0.55
CA VAL A 86 2.28 4.90 0.74
C VAL A 86 3.25 3.75 0.91
N ILE A 87 2.97 2.89 1.88
CA ILE A 87 3.64 1.59 2.02
C ILE A 87 2.63 0.51 1.69
N VAL A 88 2.94 -0.32 0.70
CA VAL A 88 2.11 -1.46 0.30
C VAL A 88 2.90 -2.72 0.58
N GLY A 89 2.34 -3.69 1.30
CA GLY A 89 3.10 -4.87 1.68
C GLY A 89 2.24 -6.00 2.21
N ARG A 90 2.91 -7.13 2.45
CA ARG A 90 2.32 -8.31 3.07
C ARG A 90 1.92 -8.02 4.51
N LEU A 91 0.81 -8.60 4.93
CA LEU A 91 0.33 -8.49 6.30
C LEU A 91 1.07 -9.45 7.24
N ASP A 92 1.37 -10.65 6.73
CA ASP A 92 2.04 -11.74 7.42
C ASP A 92 3.56 -11.61 7.37
N ALA A 93 4.21 -11.75 8.52
CA ALA A 93 5.66 -11.72 8.63
C ALA A 93 6.32 -13.04 8.22
N LYS A 94 7.50 -12.95 7.58
CA LYS A 94 8.34 -14.09 7.22
C LYS A 94 8.66 -14.97 8.43
N GLY A 95 8.59 -16.29 8.24
CA GLY A 95 8.94 -17.34 9.20
C GLY A 95 7.98 -17.50 10.39
N THR A 96 7.11 -16.52 10.65
CA THR A 96 6.19 -16.54 11.79
C THR A 96 4.73 -16.52 11.38
N GLY A 97 4.41 -16.00 10.19
CA GLY A 97 3.04 -15.75 9.73
C GLY A 97 2.29 -14.70 10.54
N THR A 98 2.96 -13.99 11.47
CA THR A 98 2.29 -13.08 12.41
C THR A 98 1.89 -11.77 11.75
N PHE A 99 0.69 -11.30 12.08
CA PHE A 99 0.19 -9.99 11.66
C PHE A 99 0.65 -8.92 12.66
N TYR A 100 0.66 -7.64 12.27
CA TYR A 100 1.05 -6.56 13.18
C TYR A 100 -0.06 -6.27 14.20
N GLU A 101 0.32 -5.74 15.37
CA GLU A 101 -0.59 -5.58 16.53
C GLU A 101 -1.85 -4.75 16.24
N ARG A 102 -1.75 -3.76 15.35
CA ARG A 102 -2.88 -2.91 14.96
C ARG A 102 -3.93 -3.63 14.09
N TYR A 103 -3.61 -4.79 13.51
CA TYR A 103 -4.58 -5.53 12.70
C TYR A 103 -5.66 -6.13 13.61
N SER A 104 -6.92 -5.83 13.29
CA SER A 104 -8.08 -6.51 13.86
C SER A 104 -8.84 -7.19 12.74
N ALA A 105 -9.22 -8.45 12.94
CA ALA A 105 -10.11 -9.15 12.03
C ALA A 105 -11.48 -8.45 11.98
N ARG A 106 -12.17 -8.63 10.85
CA ARG A 106 -13.52 -8.11 10.62
C ARG A 106 -14.56 -8.89 11.41
#